data_AF-W9RJ40-F1
#
_entry.id   AF-W9RJ40-F1
#
_cell.length_a   1.000
_cell.length_b   1.000
_cell.length_c   1.000
_cell.angle_alpha   90.00
_cell.angle_beta   90.00
_cell.angle_gamma   90.00
#
_symmetry.space_group_name_H-M   'P 1'
#
loop_
_entity.id
_entity.type
_entity.pdbx_description
1 polymer ?
#
loop_
_entity_poly.entity_id
_entity_poly.type
_entity_poly.pdbx_seq_one_letter_code
_entity_poly.pdbx_strand_id
1 'polypeptide(L)' 'MQDLTIIENFLPLELGGIDVILGMQWLETLGSMNVNLKSQTMRFKVLGENVMLKGDASLTRSLISLKAMMRTIRHEG' A
#
# COMPACT_ATOMS: atom_id res chain seq x y z
N MET A 1 16.51 4.42 -10.32
CA MET A 1 15.18 4.40 -9.68
C MET A 1 14.34 5.34 -10.51
N GLN A 2 13.29 4.86 -11.19
CA GLN A 2 12.37 5.78 -11.85
C GLN A 2 11.55 6.41 -10.71
N ASP A 3 11.76 7.70 -10.46
CA ASP A 3 11.04 8.42 -9.43
C ASP A 3 9.59 8.63 -9.91
N LEU A 4 8.69 7.73 -9.47
CA LEU A 4 7.27 7.89 -9.71
C LEU A 4 6.78 9.07 -8.87
N THR A 5 6.47 10.18 -9.54
CA THR A 5 5.85 11.33 -8.88
C THR A 5 4.34 11.12 -8.82
N ILE A 6 3.79 11.15 -7.61
CA ILE A 6 2.35 11.05 -7.36
C ILE A 6 1.85 12.43 -6.94
N ILE A 7 0.85 12.95 -7.65
CA ILE A 7 0.17 14.21 -7.35
C ILE A 7 -1.29 13.86 -7.10
N GLU A 8 -1.73 13.98 -5.84
CA GLU A 8 -3.11 13.72 -5.45
C GLU A 8 -3.50 14.56 -4.24
N ASN A 9 -4.79 14.82 -4.06
CA ASN A 9 -5.30 15.47 -2.85
C ASN A 9 -5.43 14.43 -1.72
N PHE A 10 -4.77 14.68 -0.59
CA PHE A 10 -4.78 13.79 0.56
C PHE A 10 -5.67 14.29 1.70
N LEU A 11 -6.25 13.35 2.43
CA LEU A 11 -6.93 13.62 3.70
C LEU A 11 -5.91 13.54 4.85
N PRO A 12 -5.79 14.56 5.71
CA PRO A 12 -4.88 14.53 6.85
C PRO A 12 -5.43 13.56 7.90
N LEU A 13 -4.78 12.41 8.05
CA LEU A 13 -5.17 11.34 8.98
C LEU A 13 -3.94 10.88 9.77
N GLU A 14 -4.13 10.53 11.03
CA GLU A 14 -3.11 9.85 11.83
C GLU A 14 -3.08 8.35 11.46
N LEU A 15 -2.05 7.93 10.74
CA LEU A 15 -2.00 6.58 10.16
C LEU A 15 -1.07 5.60 10.89
N GLY A 16 -0.41 6.03 11.98
CA GLY A 16 0.40 5.16 12.84
C GLY A 16 1.50 4.40 12.08
N GLY A 17 2.58 5.11 11.72
CA GLY A 17 3.76 4.53 11.05
C GLY A 17 3.61 4.28 9.55
N ILE A 18 2.49 4.69 8.96
CA ILE A 18 2.26 4.72 7.51
C ILE A 18 2.25 6.19 7.07
N ASP A 19 2.96 6.53 6.00
CA ASP A 19 3.04 7.92 5.54
C ASP A 19 1.78 8.35 4.79
N VAL A 20 1.28 7.51 3.87
CA VAL A 20 0.19 7.84 2.93
C VAL A 20 -0.62 6.59 2.57
N ILE A 21 -1.93 6.76 2.38
CA ILE A 21 -2.82 5.75 1.76
C ILE A 21 -3.25 6.24 0.38
N LEU A 22 -2.97 5.45 -0.65
CA LEU A 22 -3.48 5.68 -2.00
C LEU A 22 -4.80 4.92 -2.16
N GLY A 23 -5.89 5.68 -2.17
CA GLY A 23 -7.25 5.13 -2.28
C GLY A 23 -7.64 4.73 -3.71
N MET A 24 -8.88 4.27 -3.85
CA MET A 24 -9.45 3.88 -5.14
C MET A 24 -9.49 5.04 -6.15
N GLN A 25 -9.70 6.28 -5.68
CA GLN A 25 -9.67 7.46 -6.54
C GLN A 25 -8.32 7.63 -7.25
N TRP A 26 -7.21 7.43 -6.53
CA TRP A 26 -5.89 7.48 -7.15
C TRP A 26 -5.69 6.31 -8.12
N LEU A 27 -6.11 5.10 -7.74
CA LEU A 27 -6.00 3.91 -8.60
C LEU A 27 -6.77 4.08 -9.92
N GLU A 28 -7.90 4.77 -9.91
CA GLU A 28 -8.68 5.07 -11.11
C GLU A 28 -7.88 5.86 -12.15
N THR A 29 -7.01 6.78 -11.71
CA THR A 29 -6.17 7.60 -12.60
C THR A 29 -5.18 6.79 -13.43
N LEU A 30 -4.84 5.58 -12.98
CA LEU A 30 -3.91 4.68 -13.67
C LEU A 30 -4.59 3.91 -14.82
N GLY A 31 -5.92 3.89 -14.85
CA GLY A 31 -6.70 3.11 -15.81
C GLY A 31 -6.45 1.61 -15.67
N SER A 32 -6.04 0.98 -16.77
CA SER A 32 -5.82 -0.47 -16.79
C SER A 32 -4.55 -0.88 -16.03
N MET A 33 -4.72 -1.77 -15.05
CA MET A 33 -3.63 -2.31 -14.25
C MET A 33 -3.72 -3.83 -14.13
N ASN A 34 -2.57 -4.48 -13.96
CA ASN A 34 -2.46 -5.89 -13.65
C ASN A 34 -1.96 -6.05 -12.20
N VAL A 35 -2.81 -6.62 -11.35
CA VAL A 35 -2.52 -6.82 -9.93
C VAL A 35 -2.38 -8.31 -9.65
N ASN A 36 -1.28 -8.69 -9.01
CA ASN A 36 -1.10 -10.00 -8.42
C ASN A 36 -0.94 -9.84 -6.90
N LEU A 37 -2.02 -10.15 -6.18
CA LEU A 37 -2.07 -10.03 -4.72
C LEU A 37 -1.17 -11.05 -4.02
N LYS A 38 -0.97 -12.24 -4.61
CA LYS A 38 -0.12 -13.29 -4.03
C LYS A 38 1.35 -12.87 -4.00
N SER A 39 1.85 -12.26 -5.08
CA SER A 39 3.21 -11.72 -5.15
C SER A 39 3.31 -10.25 -4.70
N GLN A 40 2.19 -9.63 -4.33
CA GLN A 40 2.10 -8.21 -3.97
C GLN A 40 2.70 -7.31 -5.05
N THR A 41 2.35 -7.54 -6.31
CA THR A 41 2.84 -6.72 -7.44
C THR A 41 1.68 -6.08 -8.18
N MET A 42 1.86 -4.83 -8.57
CA MET A 42 0.93 -4.07 -9.41
C MET A 42 1.70 -3.48 -10.58
N ARG A 43 1.19 -3.66 -11.80
CA ARG A 43 1.77 -3.11 -13.03
C ARG A 43 0.76 -2.26 -13.77
N PHE A 44 1.18 -1.09 -14.21
CA PHE A 44 0.38 -0.12 -14.98
C PHE A 44 1.28 0.72 -15.88
N LYS A 45 0.68 1.53 -16.76
CA LYS A 45 1.42 2.44 -17.65
C LYS A 45 1.30 3.88 -17.19
N VAL A 46 2.41 4.60 -17.19
CA VAL A 46 2.47 6.05 -16.98
C VAL A 46 3.26 6.66 -18.12
N LEU A 47 2.66 7.59 -18.87
CA LEU A 47 3.31 8.25 -20.02
C LEU A 47 3.89 7.26 -21.06
N GLY A 48 3.25 6.10 -21.23
CA GLY A 48 3.71 5.04 -22.15
C GLY A 48 4.70 4.04 -21.54
N GLU A 49 5.30 4.37 -20.40
CA GLU A 49 6.26 3.52 -19.69
C GLU A 49 5.57 2.55 -18.73
N ASN A 50 6.11 1.32 -18.64
CA ASN A 50 5.61 0.32 -17.70
C ASN A 50 6.20 0.56 -16.31
N VAL A 51 5.33 0.82 -15.34
CA VAL A 51 5.70 0.96 -13.92
C VAL A 51 5.27 -0.30 -13.18
N MET A 52 6.11 -0.74 -12.22
CA MET A 52 5.80 -1.85 -11.33
C MET A 52 5.97 -1.41 -9.88
N LEU A 53 4.86 -1.45 -9.14
CA LEU A 53 4.88 -1.38 -7.68
C LEU A 53 5.00 -2.81 -7.13
N LYS A 54 5.87 -2.98 -6.15
CA LYS A 54 6.09 -4.26 -5.47
C LYS A 54 6.02 -4.02 -3.97
N GLY A 55 5.23 -4.83 -3.28
CA GLY A 55 5.17 -4.83 -1.82
C GLY A 55 6.52 -5.16 -1.22
N ASP A 56 6.85 -4.48 -0.13
CA ASP A 56 8.05 -4.76 0.64
C ASP A 56 7.75 -5.87 1.66
N ALA A 57 8.49 -6.98 1.56
CA ALA A 57 8.33 -8.11 2.48
C ALA A 57 8.76 -7.76 3.92
N SER A 58 9.57 -6.72 4.12
CA SER A 58 9.90 -6.24 5.47
C SER A 58 8.72 -5.54 6.14
N LEU A 59 7.77 -5.01 5.35
CA LEU A 59 6.56 -4.33 5.83
C LEU A 59 5.37 -5.29 6.01
N THR A 60 5.49 -6.55 5.57
CA THR A 60 4.45 -7.54 5.86
C THR A 60 4.46 -7.88 7.35
N ARG A 61 3.42 -7.44 8.08
CA ARG A 61 3.20 -7.85 9.47
C ARG A 61 3.07 -9.36 9.53
N SER A 62 3.74 -9.98 10.50
CA SER A 62 3.57 -11.41 10.77
C SER A 62 2.10 -11.72 11.04
N LEU A 63 1.58 -12.77 10.42
CA LEU A 63 0.24 -13.26 10.71
C LEU A 63 0.19 -13.71 12.18
N ILE A 64 -0.41 -12.88 13.03
CA ILE A 64 -0.69 -13.24 14.42
C ILE A 64 -2.11 -13.76 14.52
N SER A 65 -2.33 -14.77 15.37
CA SER A 65 -3.70 -15.19 15.68
C SER A 65 -4.50 -14.04 16.29
N LEU A 66 -5.82 -14.01 16.08
CA LEU A 66 -6.72 -13.03 16.71
C LEU A 66 -6.52 -12.97 18.24
N LYS A 67 -6.24 -14.12 18.86
CA LYS A 67 -5.94 -14.25 20.30
C LYS A 67 -4.65 -13.52 20.69
N ALA A 68 -3.61 -13.61 19.86
CA ALA A 68 -2.37 -12.89 20.07
C ALA A 68 -2.58 -11.38 19.87
N MET A 69 -3.34 -10.98 18.84
CA MET A 69 -3.69 -9.58 18.59
C MET A 69 -4.42 -8.94 19.79
N MET A 70 -5.44 -9.64 20.32
CA MET A 70 -6.17 -9.21 21.51
C MET A 70 -5.30 -9.07 22.77
N ARG A 71 -4.23 -9.87 22.89
CA ARG A 71 -3.28 -9.77 24.01
C ARG A 71 -2.39 -8.54 23.87
N THR A 72 -1.90 -8.24 22.66
CA THR A 72 -1.10 -7.05 22.40
C THR A 72 -1.89 -5.77 22.69
N ILE A 73 -3.14 -5.70 22.21
CA ILE A 73 -4.03 -4.54 22.46
C ILE A 73 -4.28 -4.32 23.96
N ARG A 74 -4.34 -5.39 24.77
CA ARG A 74 -4.54 -5.28 26.23
C ARG A 74 -3.28 -4.88 27.00
N HIS A 75 -2.10 -5.04 26.40
CA HIS A 75 -0.81 -4.75 27.04
C HIS A 75 -0.30 -3.34 26.76
N GLU A 76 -0.85 -2.65 25.75
CA GLU A 76 -0.56 -1.26 25.40
C GLU A 76 -1.50 -0.24 26.09
N GLY A 77 -2.29 -0.68 27.08
CA GLY A 77 -3.20 0.14 27.86
C GLY A 77 -2.69 0.48 29.26
#